data_AF-A0A0B2RLR5-F1
#
_entry.id   AF-A0A0B2RLR5-F1
#
_cell.length_a   1.000
_cell.length_b   1.000
_cell.length_c   1.000
_cell.angle_alpha   90.00
_cell.angle_beta   90.00
_cell.angle_gamma   90.00
#
_symmetry.space_group_name_H-M   'P 1'
#
loop_
_entity.id
_entity.type
_entity.pdbx_description
1 polymer ?
#
loop_
_entity_poly.entity_id
_entity_poly.type
_entity_poly.pdbx_seq_one_letter_code
_entity_poly.pdbx_strand_id
1 'polypeptide(L)' 'MHQAENDAWIWKSDSSGIFSVRNAYAVLAHQNFDAEEGNFFKYIWKVSVPSNVTAFVWKLSLDRVQTRVNLKRGMWH' A
#
# COMPACT_ATOMS: atom_id res chain seq x y z
N MET A 1 -33.05 12.52 -26.46
CA MET A 1 -32.84 12.59 -25.01
C MET A 1 -31.45 12.02 -24.75
N HIS A 2 -30.50 12.83 -24.31
CA HIS A 2 -29.17 12.33 -23.92
C HIS A 2 -29.34 11.67 -22.56
N GLN A 3 -29.22 10.35 -22.53
CA GLN A 3 -29.17 9.61 -21.27
C GLN A 3 -27.84 9.98 -20.62
N ALA A 4 -27.90 10.65 -19.46
CA ALA A 4 -26.71 10.90 -18.66
C ALA A 4 -26.20 9.52 -18.21
N GLU A 5 -25.08 9.07 -18.79
CA GLU A 5 -24.37 7.92 -18.25
C GLU A 5 -23.90 8.30 -16.85
N ASN A 6 -24.29 7.50 -15.85
CA ASN A 6 -23.77 7.67 -14.50
C ASN A 6 -22.34 7.15 -14.46
N ASP A 7 -21.43 7.95 -13.92
CA ASP A 7 -20.07 7.51 -13.63
C ASP A 7 -20.10 6.29 -12.68
N ALA A 8 -19.39 5.23 -13.07
CA ALA A 8 -19.28 4.02 -12.30
C ALA A 8 -17.80 3.66 -12.07
N TRP A 9 -17.51 3.10 -10.89
CA TRP A 9 -16.20 2.56 -10.58
C TRP A 9 -16.03 1.19 -11.23
N ILE A 10 -15.03 1.06 -12.10
CA ILE A 10 -14.68 -0.18 -12.79
C ILE A 10 -13.38 -0.72 -12.23
N TRP A 11 -13.39 -1.98 -11.79
CA TRP A 11 -12.21 -2.68 -11.31
C TRP A 11 -11.33 -3.11 -12.49
N LYS A 12 -10.17 -2.47 -12.65
CA LYS A 12 -9.28 -2.68 -13.82
C LYS A 12 -8.57 -4.03 -13.84
N SER A 13 -8.44 -4.71 -12.71
CA SER A 13 -7.72 -5.99 -12.63
C SER A 13 -8.59 -7.20 -13.01
N ASP A 14 -9.83 -6.97 -13.43
CA ASP A 14 -10.75 -8.00 -13.90
C ASP A 14 -11.45 -7.53 -15.19
N SER A 15 -11.51 -8.39 -16.21
CA SER A 15 -12.15 -8.04 -17.49
C SER A 15 -13.66 -7.83 -17.39
N SER A 16 -14.30 -8.36 -16.34
CA SER A 16 -15.71 -8.08 -16.04
C SER A 16 -15.94 -6.68 -15.48
N GLY A 17 -14.87 -6.01 -15.03
CA GLY A 17 -14.96 -4.71 -14.37
C GLY A 17 -15.50 -4.76 -12.93
N ILE A 18 -15.81 -5.95 -12.41
CA ILE A 18 -16.45 -6.14 -11.10
C ILE A 18 -15.37 -6.37 -10.03
N PHE A 19 -15.50 -5.66 -8.91
CA PHE A 19 -14.66 -5.89 -7.75
C PHE A 19 -15.04 -7.18 -7.03
N SER A 20 -14.03 -7.97 -6.65
CA SER A 20 -14.19 -9.03 -5.65
C SER A 20 -13.00 -9.08 -4.70
N VAL A 21 -13.25 -9.37 -3.42
CA VAL A 21 -12.19 -9.48 -2.40
C VAL A 21 -11.17 -10.55 -2.78
N ARG A 22 -11.63 -11.66 -3.34
CA ARG A 22 -10.77 -12.77 -3.79
C ARG A 22 -9.79 -12.32 -4.86
N ASN A 23 -10.28 -11.66 -5.93
CA ASN A 23 -9.42 -11.20 -7.02
C ASN A 23 -8.50 -10.07 -6.53
N ALA A 24 -9.02 -9.13 -5.74
CA ALA A 24 -8.22 -8.06 -5.15
C ALA A 24 -7.05 -8.61 -4.31
N TYR A 25 -7.29 -9.62 -3.48
CA TYR A 25 -6.23 -10.25 -2.69
C TYR A 25 -5.21 -10.99 -3.58
N ALA A 26 -5.66 -11.70 -4.62
CA ALA A 26 -4.76 -12.36 -5.55
C ALA A 26 -3.84 -11.34 -6.27
N VAL A 27 -4.41 -10.22 -6.72
CA VAL A 27 -3.64 -9.12 -7.34
C VAL A 27 -2.61 -8.56 -6.36
N LEU A 28 -2.98 -8.34 -5.10
CA LEU A 28 -2.05 -7.83 -4.08
C LEU A 28 -0.99 -8.85 -3.70
N ALA A 29 -1.33 -10.13 -3.63
CA ALA A 29 -0.38 -11.19 -3.31
C ALA A 29 0.64 -11.44 -4.43
N HIS A 30 0.27 -11.17 -5.68
CA HIS A 30 1.14 -11.27 -6.85
C HIS A 30 1.83 -9.94 -7.21
N GLN A 31 1.49 -8.84 -6.57
CA GLN A 31 2.32 -7.64 -6.63
C GLN A 31 3.62 -7.96 -5.90
N ASN A 32 4.72 -7.97 -6.65
CA ASN A 32 6.06 -7.94 -6.08
C ASN A 32 6.20 -6.60 -5.36
N PHE A 33 5.82 -6.57 -4.08
CA PHE A 33 6.46 -5.63 -3.15
C PHE A 33 7.94 -5.87 -3.29
N ASP A 34 8.72 -4.81 -3.51
CA ASP A 34 10.16 -4.92 -3.75
C ASP A 34 10.73 -5.93 -2.76
N ALA A 35 11.46 -6.93 -3.27
CA ALA A 35 11.92 -8.04 -2.45
C ALA A 35 12.70 -7.53 -1.21
N GLU A 36 13.31 -6.35 -1.33
CA GLU A 36 13.95 -5.62 -0.24
C GLU A 36 12.96 -5.15 0.85
N GLU A 37 11.81 -4.58 0.50
CA GLU A 37 10.76 -4.16 1.46
C GLU A 37 10.15 -5.37 2.18
N GLY A 38 9.80 -6.41 1.44
CA GLY A 38 9.24 -7.65 2.02
C GLY A 38 10.21 -8.31 3.00
N ASN A 39 11.50 -8.33 2.68
CA ASN A 39 12.55 -8.82 3.57
C ASN A 39 12.71 -7.92 4.80
N PHE A 40 12.72 -6.61 4.64
CA PHE A 40 12.82 -5.65 5.75
C PHE A 40 11.70 -5.82 6.78
N PHE A 41 10.43 -5.90 6.36
CA PHE A 41 9.31 -6.15 7.29
C PHE A 41 9.40 -7.51 7.95
N LYS A 42 9.85 -8.55 7.23
CA LYS A 42 10.10 -9.88 7.79
C LYS A 42 11.14 -9.84 8.91
N TYR A 43 12.16 -8.99 8.80
CA TYR A 43 13.14 -8.79 9.88
C TYR A 43 12.51 -8.10 11.09
N ILE A 44 11.71 -7.05 10.90
CA ILE A 44 11.01 -6.36 12.00
C ILE A 44 10.22 -7.35 12.87
N TRP A 45 9.46 -8.26 12.23
CA TRP A 45 8.62 -9.23 12.95
C TRP A 45 9.39 -10.41 13.55
N LYS A 46 10.65 -10.63 13.15
CA LYS A 46 11.50 -11.71 13.66
C LYS A 46 12.33 -11.33 14.89
N VAL A 47 12.60 -10.04 15.10
CA VAL A 47 13.40 -9.59 16.24
C VAL A 47 12.58 -9.73 17.52
N SER A 48 13.18 -10.30 18.56
CA SER A 48 12.60 -10.35 19.91
C SER A 48 12.71 -8.98 20.58
N VAL A 49 11.91 -8.04 20.11
CA VAL A 49 11.71 -6.73 20.71
C VAL A 49 10.27 -6.61 21.23
N PRO A 50 10.05 -5.80 22.28
CA PRO A 50 8.71 -5.44 22.72
C PRO A 50 7.85 -4.91 21.56
N SER A 51 6.55 -5.26 21.56
CA SER A 51 5.64 -4.96 20.45
C SER A 51 5.48 -3.47 20.14
N ASN A 52 5.67 -2.60 21.14
CA ASN A 52 5.70 -1.14 20.96
C ASN A 52 6.89 -0.69 20.11
N VAL A 53 8.05 -1.34 20.22
CA VAL A 53 9.24 -1.06 19.41
C VAL A 53 9.03 -1.54 17.97
N THR A 54 8.52 -2.75 17.79
CA THR A 54 8.15 -3.31 16.47
C THR A 54 7.19 -2.39 15.72
N ALA A 55 6.12 -1.94 16.40
CA ALA A 55 5.13 -1.04 15.83
C ALA A 55 5.71 0.34 15.46
N PHE A 56 6.66 0.85 16.26
CA PHE A 56 7.34 2.11 15.98
C PHE A 56 8.24 2.01 14.73
N VAL A 57 9.03 0.94 14.61
CA VAL A 57 9.89 0.70 13.44
C VAL A 57 9.04 0.47 12.19
N TRP A 58 7.96 -0.30 12.28
CA TRP A 58 7.03 -0.48 11.16
C TRP A 58 6.45 0.86 10.66
N LYS A 59 6.05 1.76 11.58
CA LYS A 59 5.57 3.11 11.23
C LYS A 59 6.65 3.99 10.60
N LEU A 60 7.88 3.93 11.11
CA LEU A 60 9.03 4.64 10.54
C LEU A 60 9.30 4.23 9.09
N SER A 61 9.25 2.93 8.82
CA SER A 61 9.64 2.36 7.54
C SER A 61 8.62 2.50 6.43
N LEU A 62 7.34 2.71 6.75
CA LEU A 62 6.31 3.06 5.78
C LEU A 62 6.42 4.53 5.28
N ASP A 63 7.55 5.20 5.53
CA ASP A 63 7.82 6.63 5.24
C ASP A 63 6.70 7.58 5.73
N ARG A 64 5.90 7.14 6.71
CA ARG A 64 4.85 7.94 7.36
C ARG A 64 5.35 8.72 8.57
N VAL A 65 6.62 8.59 8.91
CA VAL A 65 7.27 9.56 9.77
C VAL A 65 7.77 10.67 8.86
N GLN A 66 7.16 11.84 9.01
CA GLN A 66 7.58 13.09 8.35
C GLN A 66 9.03 13.40 8.75
N THR A 67 9.99 12.73 8.10
CA THR A 67 11.37 13.15 8.15
C THR A 67 11.42 14.51 7.45
N ARG A 68 12.28 15.41 7.95
CA ARG A 68 12.53 16.74 7.36
C ARG A 68 12.82 16.70 5.85
N VAL A 69 13.12 15.52 5.31
CA VAL A 69 13.35 15.22 3.90
C VAL A 69 12.05 15.23 3.08
N ASN A 70 10.93 14.67 3.59
CA ASN A 70 9.65 14.66 2.86
C ASN A 70 8.96 16.04 2.81
N LEU A 71 9.18 16.88 3.84
CA LEU A 71 8.70 18.29 3.83
C LEU A 71 9.33 19.13 2.71
N LYS A 72 10.54 18.79 2.24
CA LYS A 72 11.19 19.52 1.13
C LYS A 72 10.71 19.07 -0.25
N ARG A 73 10.08 17.90 -0.37
CA ARG A 73 9.68 17.32 -1.67
C ARG A 73 8.22 17.60 -2.03
N GLY A 74 7.36 17.86 -1.05
CA GLY A 74 5.93 18.16 -1.26
C GLY A 74 5.57 19.64 -1.33
N MET A 75 6.54 20.55 -1.43
CA MET A 75 6.28 22.01 -1.47
C MET A 75 6.46 22.62 -2.87
N TRP A 76 6.46 21.81 -3.93
CA TRP A 76 6.32 22.32 -5.30
C TRP A 76 5.45 21.39 -6.15
N HIS A 77 4.37 22.02 -6.64
CA HIS A 77 3.32 21.59 -7.57
C HIS A 77 2.10 20.90 -6.96
#